data_AF-A0AAD5VM03-F1
#
_entry.id   AF-A0AAD5VM03-F1
#
_cell.length_a   1.000
_cell.length_b   1.000
_cell.length_c   1.000
_cell.angle_alpha   90.00
_cell.angle_beta   90.00
_cell.angle_gamma   90.00
#
_symmetry.space_group_name_H-M   'P 1'
#
loop_
_entity.id
_entity.type
_entity.pdbx_description
1 polymer ?
#
loop_
_entity_poly.entity_id
_entity_poly.type
_entity_poly.pdbx_seq_one_letter_code
_entity_poly.pdbx_strand_id
1 'polypeptide(L)'
;MKFAHVAIALPFIFSGQLVAAICPGFNYGIGNVQDLGSGFKRWTVYDDSCKAVDSLTTTGNPCTSGGTFGCTPPPITFNWYKNTFTKLEYTCRPDPQSGKCGNDVISVCCRNYGH
;
A
#
# COMPACT_ATOMS: atom_id res chain seq x y z
N MET A 1 -47.48 -13.22 -38.25
CA MET A 1 -46.59 -13.92 -37.31
C MET A 1 -45.80 -12.85 -36.57
N LYS A 2 -45.99 -12.71 -35.25
CA LYS A 2 -45.37 -11.65 -34.44
C LYS A 2 -44.12 -12.23 -33.75
N PHE A 3 -42.94 -11.71 -34.08
CA PHE A 3 -41.68 -12.11 -33.45
C PHE A 3 -41.47 -11.30 -32.17
N ALA A 4 -41.55 -11.97 -31.02
CA ALA A 4 -41.26 -11.37 -29.72
C ALA A 4 -39.73 -11.29 -29.52
N HIS A 5 -39.23 -10.09 -29.26
CA HIS A 5 -37.82 -9.83 -28.94
C HIS A 5 -37.59 -10.11 -27.46
N VAL A 6 -36.85 -11.18 -27.14
CA VAL A 6 -36.39 -11.47 -25.78
C VAL A 6 -35.09 -10.70 -25.55
N ALA A 7 -35.15 -9.62 -24.78
CA ALA A 7 -33.97 -8.89 -24.32
C ALA A 7 -33.35 -9.64 -23.13
N ILE A 8 -32.14 -10.16 -23.30
CA ILE A 8 -31.36 -10.80 -22.22
C ILE A 8 -30.60 -9.69 -21.48
N ALA A 9 -31.04 -9.36 -20.27
CA ALA A 9 -30.30 -8.50 -19.36
C ALA A 9 -29.30 -9.35 -18.55
N LEU A 10 -28.00 -9.19 -18.82
CA LEU A 10 -26.93 -9.77 -18.03
C LEU A 10 -26.72 -8.93 -16.76
N PRO A 11 -26.87 -9.49 -15.54
CA PRO A 11 -26.55 -8.76 -14.33
C PRO A 11 -25.04 -8.62 -14.21
N PHE A 12 -24.54 -7.39 -14.38
CA PHE A 12 -23.18 -7.04 -14.00
C PHE A 12 -23.07 -7.12 -12.47
N ILE A 13 -22.55 -8.24 -11.97
CA ILE A 13 -22.20 -8.38 -10.55
C ILE A 13 -20.93 -7.55 -10.32
N PHE A 14 -21.11 -6.28 -9.99
CA PHE A 14 -20.03 -5.43 -9.46
C PHE A 14 -19.62 -5.99 -8.09
N SER A 15 -18.56 -6.80 -8.08
CA SER A 15 -17.88 -7.22 -6.85
C SER A 15 -17.07 -6.04 -6.32
N GLY A 16 -17.77 -5.03 -5.78
CA GLY A 16 -17.14 -3.95 -5.05
C GLY A 16 -16.50 -4.52 -3.80
N GLN A 17 -15.18 -4.73 -3.83
CA GLN A 17 -14.44 -5.05 -2.61
C GLN A 17 -14.65 -3.87 -1.67
N LEU A 18 -15.41 -4.08 -0.59
CA LEU A 18 -15.46 -3.15 0.53
C LEU A 18 -14.03 -3.11 1.09
N VAL A 19 -13.22 -2.17 0.62
CA VAL A 19 -11.88 -1.96 1.15
C VAL A 19 -12.07 -1.35 2.52
N ALA A 20 -12.07 -2.19 3.56
CA ALA A 20 -11.83 -1.73 4.91
C ALA A 20 -10.50 -0.97 4.88
N ALA A 21 -10.49 0.26 5.40
CA ALA A 21 -9.30 1.09 5.40
C ALA A 21 -8.13 0.29 5.97
N ILE A 22 -7.05 0.14 5.20
CA ILE A 22 -5.92 -0.70 5.59
C ILE A 22 -5.15 -0.17 6.79
N CYS A 23 -5.30 1.12 7.08
CA CYS A 23 -4.69 1.80 8.20
C CYS A 23 -5.65 2.87 8.71
N PRO A 24 -6.68 2.50 9.51
CA PRO A 24 -7.67 3.45 9.98
C PRO A 24 -7.04 4.64 10.70
N GLY A 25 -7.30 5.87 10.22
CA GLY A 25 -6.76 7.10 10.82
C GLY A 25 -5.33 7.48 10.39
N PHE A 26 -4.77 6.82 9.38
CA PHE A 26 -3.50 7.14 8.73
C PHE A 26 -3.71 7.49 7.26
N ASN A 27 -2.67 7.99 6.60
CA ASN A 27 -2.71 8.35 5.19
C ASN A 27 -2.29 7.20 4.29
N TYR A 28 -1.29 6.44 4.71
CA TYR A 28 -0.67 5.39 3.89
C TYR A 28 -0.33 4.15 4.72
N GLY A 29 -0.17 3.02 4.03
CA GLY A 29 0.41 1.79 4.56
C GLY A 29 1.60 1.35 3.71
N ILE A 30 2.67 0.88 4.37
CA ILE A 30 3.82 0.26 3.67
C ILE A 30 3.62 -1.26 3.68
N GLY A 31 3.57 -1.86 2.50
CA GLY A 31 3.51 -3.31 2.32
C GLY A 31 4.78 -4.02 2.78
N ASN A 32 4.69 -5.34 2.89
CA ASN A 32 5.82 -6.21 3.16
C ASN A 32 6.79 -6.25 1.97
N VAL A 33 7.97 -6.83 2.23
CA VAL A 33 8.95 -7.05 1.18
C VAL A 33 8.42 -8.02 0.13
N GLN A 34 8.50 -7.62 -1.12
CA GLN A 34 8.20 -8.45 -2.29
C GLN A 34 9.53 -8.80 -2.98
N ASP A 35 9.84 -10.09 -3.08
CA ASP A 35 11.02 -10.57 -3.80
C ASP A 35 10.71 -10.66 -5.30
N LEU A 36 11.48 -9.94 -6.12
CA LEU A 36 11.32 -9.90 -7.57
C LEU A 36 12.33 -10.81 -8.29
N GLY A 37 13.18 -11.53 -7.55
CA GLY A 37 14.28 -12.30 -8.10
C GLY A 37 15.54 -11.46 -8.37
N SER A 38 16.65 -12.15 -8.66
CA SER A 38 17.96 -11.53 -8.96
C SER A 38 18.46 -10.53 -7.89
N GLY A 39 18.01 -10.72 -6.64
CA GLY A 39 18.35 -9.84 -5.51
C GLY A 39 17.53 -8.54 -5.42
N PHE A 40 16.59 -8.29 -6.34
CA PHE A 40 15.71 -7.12 -6.28
C PHE A 40 14.58 -7.33 -5.29
N LYS A 41 14.41 -6.36 -4.40
CA LYS A 41 13.33 -6.30 -3.43
C LYS A 41 12.49 -5.07 -3.67
N ARG A 42 11.18 -5.19 -3.50
CA ARG A 42 10.21 -4.10 -3.61
C ARG A 42 9.39 -3.95 -2.34
N TRP A 43 9.16 -2.70 -1.96
CA TRP A 43 8.16 -2.32 -0.98
C TRP A 43 7.19 -1.35 -1.64
N THR A 44 5.90 -1.64 -1.54
CA THR A 44 4.85 -0.83 -2.13
C THR A 44 4.19 0.01 -1.05
N VAL A 45 3.91 1.27 -1.36
CA VAL A 45 3.14 2.16 -0.48
C VAL A 45 1.74 2.26 -1.04
N TYR A 46 0.75 2.01 -0.18
CA TYR A 46 -0.66 2.05 -0.50
C TYR A 46 -1.34 3.21 0.21
N ASP A 47 -2.34 3.81 -0.43
CA ASP A 47 -3.32 4.63 0.28
C ASP A 47 -4.32 3.75 1.06
N ASP A 48 -5.20 4.40 1.83
CA ASP A 48 -6.22 3.76 2.64
C ASP A 48 -7.22 2.92 1.82
N SER A 49 -7.32 3.14 0.51
CA SER A 49 -8.15 2.42 -0.43
C SER A 49 -7.44 1.24 -1.13
N CYS A 50 -6.25 0.84 -0.65
CA CYS A 50 -5.40 -0.19 -1.25
C CYS A 50 -4.88 0.13 -2.65
N LYS A 51 -4.91 1.39 -3.07
CA LYS A 51 -4.28 1.79 -4.32
C LYS A 51 -2.79 2.00 -4.09
N ALA A 52 -1.96 1.39 -4.92
CA ALA A 52 -0.52 1.64 -4.90
C ALA A 52 -0.25 3.09 -5.35
N VAL A 53 0.41 3.87 -4.50
CA VAL A 53 0.70 5.30 -4.73
C VAL A 53 2.19 5.58 -4.87
N ASP A 54 3.06 4.71 -4.36
CA ASP A 54 4.51 4.84 -4.44
C ASP A 54 5.18 3.46 -4.26
N SER A 55 6.46 3.35 -4.57
CA SER A 55 7.24 2.14 -4.29
C SER A 55 8.73 2.40 -4.26
N LEU A 56 9.46 1.58 -3.51
CA LEU A 56 10.92 1.48 -3.60
C LEU A 56 11.30 0.11 -4.13
N THR A 57 12.06 0.07 -5.22
CA THR A 57 12.69 -1.16 -5.72
C THR A 57 14.19 -1.01 -5.60
N THR A 58 14.86 -1.91 -4.89
CA THR A 58 16.31 -1.86 -4.68
C THR A 58 16.90 -3.23 -4.42
N THR A 59 18.21 -3.38 -4.68
CA THR A 59 19.01 -4.54 -4.25
C THR A 59 19.70 -4.30 -2.90
N GLY A 60 19.63 -3.07 -2.36
CA GLY A 60 20.26 -2.66 -1.11
C GLY A 60 19.31 -2.62 0.08
N ASN A 61 19.70 -1.84 1.11
CA ASN A 61 18.89 -1.63 2.31
C ASN A 61 17.82 -0.56 2.04
N PRO A 62 16.52 -0.86 2.19
CA PRO A 62 15.44 0.09 1.90
C PRO A 62 15.52 1.38 2.75
N CYS A 63 16.14 1.32 3.92
CA CYS A 63 16.31 2.44 4.84
C CYS A 63 17.37 3.46 4.38
N THR A 64 18.25 3.08 3.44
CA THR A 64 19.36 3.93 2.99
C THR A 64 19.44 4.09 1.47
N SER A 65 18.86 3.17 0.70
CA SER A 65 19.05 3.07 -0.74
C SER A 65 18.31 4.12 -1.59
N GLY A 66 17.42 4.93 -1.02
CA GLY A 66 16.66 5.92 -1.80
C GLY A 66 16.12 7.12 -1.04
N GLY A 67 16.33 7.21 0.28
CA GLY A 67 15.73 8.27 1.10
C GLY A 67 14.19 8.25 1.12
N THR A 68 13.58 7.17 0.63
CA THR A 68 12.12 6.96 0.62
C THR A 68 11.63 6.47 1.96
N PHE A 69 12.40 5.60 2.64
CA PHE A 69 12.05 5.06 3.94
C PHE A 69 13.13 5.34 4.97
N GLY A 70 12.69 5.62 6.19
CA GLY A 70 13.51 5.55 7.37
C GLY A 70 13.21 4.32 8.19
N CYS A 71 14.19 3.87 8.95
CA CYS A 71 14.02 2.75 9.86
C CYS A 71 14.51 3.06 11.28
N THR A 72 13.89 2.39 12.25
CA THR A 72 14.38 2.34 13.63
C THR A 72 15.66 1.49 13.74
N PRO A 73 16.43 1.65 14.84
CA PRO A 73 17.36 0.62 15.28
C PRO A 73 16.65 -0.74 15.52
N PRO A 74 17.39 -1.85 15.63
CA PRO A 74 16.83 -3.16 15.94
C PRO A 74 15.88 -3.14 17.17
N PRO A 75 14.69 -3.75 17.09
CA PRO A 75 14.10 -4.43 15.93
C PRO A 75 13.73 -3.44 14.81
N ILE A 76 14.23 -3.70 13.61
CA ILE A 76 14.14 -2.78 12.48
C ILE A 76 12.68 -2.71 12.01
N THR A 77 12.09 -1.52 12.12
CA THR A 77 10.78 -1.20 11.56
C THR A 77 10.86 0.12 10.80
N PHE A 78 9.97 0.34 9.83
CA PHE A 78 9.92 1.61 9.13
C PHE A 78 9.31 2.69 10.05
N ASN A 79 10.06 3.77 10.33
CA ASN A 79 9.62 4.85 11.22
C ASN A 79 9.21 6.12 10.48
N TRP A 80 9.59 6.27 9.21
CA TRP A 80 9.08 7.33 8.36
C TRP A 80 9.09 6.93 6.88
N TYR A 81 8.27 7.61 6.10
CA TYR A 81 8.17 7.50 4.65
C TYR A 81 8.16 8.90 4.04
N LYS A 82 8.97 9.11 2.99
CA LYS A 82 8.97 10.32 2.19
C LYS A 82 8.40 10.02 0.82
N ASN A 83 7.31 10.68 0.48
CA ASN A 83 6.67 10.51 -0.81
C ASN A 83 7.56 11.00 -1.95
N THR A 84 7.83 10.14 -2.93
CA THR A 84 8.79 10.46 -4.00
C THR A 84 8.28 11.53 -4.96
N PHE A 85 6.96 11.74 -5.03
CA PHE A 85 6.31 12.74 -5.89
C PHE A 85 6.11 14.08 -5.18
N THR A 86 5.51 14.08 -4.00
CA THR A 86 5.17 15.31 -3.25
C THR A 86 6.29 15.81 -2.34
N LYS A 87 7.29 14.95 -2.07
CA LYS A 87 8.40 15.19 -1.12
C LYS A 87 7.96 15.40 0.33
N LEU A 88 6.69 15.16 0.65
CA LEU A 88 6.16 15.20 2.01
C LEU A 88 6.63 13.98 2.80
N GLU A 89 6.88 14.19 4.10
CA GLU A 89 7.30 13.15 5.03
C GLU A 89 6.16 12.76 5.97
N TYR A 90 6.09 11.46 6.25
CA TYR A 90 5.03 10.83 7.03
C TYR A 90 5.70 9.97 8.09
N THR A 91 5.28 10.10 9.34
CA THR A 91 5.78 9.25 10.42
C THR A 91 5.01 7.93 10.41
N CYS A 92 5.74 6.82 10.50
CA CYS A 92 5.22 5.48 10.41
C CYS A 92 5.35 4.74 11.74
N ARG A 93 4.37 3.87 12.05
CA ARG A 93 4.42 2.95 13.19
C ARG A 93 3.65 1.67 12.88
N PRO A 94 3.99 0.54 13.52
CA PRO A 94 3.14 -0.64 13.50
C PRO A 94 1.76 -0.30 14.07
N ASP A 95 0.71 -0.86 13.48
CA ASP A 95 -0.66 -0.66 13.93
C ASP A 95 -1.38 -2.02 13.96
N PRO A 96 -2.04 -2.41 15.08
CA PRO A 96 -2.70 -3.71 15.19
C PRO A 96 -3.97 -3.81 14.33
N GLN A 97 -4.48 -2.69 13.83
CA GLN A 97 -5.60 -2.65 12.88
C GLN A 97 -5.10 -2.58 11.44
N SER A 98 -3.79 -2.78 11.19
CA SER A 98 -3.27 -2.82 9.83
C SER A 98 -3.86 -3.98 9.03
N GLY A 99 -4.25 -3.68 7.81
CA GLY A 99 -4.87 -4.63 6.89
C GLY A 99 -3.88 -5.25 5.91
N LYS A 100 -4.42 -5.66 4.77
CA LYS A 100 -3.66 -6.16 3.62
C LYS A 100 -4.27 -5.66 2.32
N CYS A 101 -3.43 -5.46 1.30
CA CYS A 101 -3.85 -5.15 -0.05
C CYS A 101 -3.61 -6.37 -0.95
N GLY A 102 -4.69 -7.09 -1.25
CA GLY A 102 -4.60 -8.40 -1.89
C GLY A 102 -3.81 -9.38 -1.02
N ASN A 103 -2.62 -9.76 -1.49
CA ASN A 103 -1.71 -10.66 -0.79
C ASN A 103 -0.61 -9.92 0.01
N ASP A 104 -0.52 -8.60 -0.12
CA ASP A 104 0.50 -7.80 0.57
C ASP A 104 0.01 -7.32 1.94
N VAL A 105 0.60 -7.84 3.01
CA VAL A 105 0.26 -7.46 4.39
C VAL A 105 0.97 -6.16 4.74
N ILE A 106 0.22 -5.21 5.28
CA ILE A 106 0.76 -3.90 5.67
C ILE A 106 1.61 -4.04 6.93
N SER A 107 2.88 -3.64 6.81
CA SER A 107 3.89 -3.69 7.87
C SER A 107 3.75 -2.55 8.87
N VAL A 108 3.54 -1.33 8.36
CA VAL A 108 3.37 -0.11 9.17
C VAL A 108 2.39 0.84 8.52
N CYS A 109 1.78 1.69 9.33
CA CYS A 109 0.88 2.75 8.91
C CYS A 109 1.53 4.11 9.11
N CYS A 110 1.41 4.99 8.11
CA CYS A 110 2.11 6.28 8.03
C CYS A 110 1.13 7.45 7.97
N ARG A 111 1.37 8.47 8.80
CA ARG A 111 0.52 9.67 8.91
C ARG A 111 1.36 10.94 8.80
N ASN A 112 0.80 11.94 8.14
CA ASN A 112 1.37 13.29 8.14
C ASN A 112 0.97 13.99 9.44
N TYR A 113 1.97 14.43 10.22
CA TYR A 113 1.75 15.23 11.42
C TYR A 113 1.88 16.75 11.17
N GLY A 114 2.16 17.18 9.94
CA GLY A 114 2.12 18.58 9.51
C GLY A 114 3.36 19.41 9.89
N HIS A 115 4.55 18.81 9.83
CA HIS A 115 5.82 19.51 10.09
C HIS A 115 6.42 20.13 8.84
#